data_AF-A0A011SJT9-F1
#
_entry.id   AF-A0A011SJT9-F1
#
_cell.length_a   1.000
_cell.length_b   1.000
_cell.length_c   1.000
_cell.angle_alpha   90.00
_cell.angle_beta   90.00
_cell.angle_gamma   90.00
#
_symmetry.space_group_name_H-M   'P 1'
#
loop_
_entity.id
_entity.type
_entity.pdbx_description
1 polymer ?
#
loop_
_entity_poly.entity_id
_entity_poly.type
_entity_poly.pdbx_seq_one_letter_code
_entity_poly.pdbx_strand_id
1 'polypeptide(L)'
;MEKFDEYQRHLRYKYGSHAFALLTFLNFLNYMLSRFTDFQWVESREMEFILINFIAISYAITMYVYHGAYFKKHQSGMLYAFGFLIFGLVNVFELISPYTETLSEGRLTDSAAINASQLIWLFGSLAYFSRFFVDKRRDAKEKKTEE
;
A
#
# COMPACT_ATOMS: atom_id res chain seq x y z
N MET A 1 15.71 4.17 -24.50
CA MET A 1 14.53 4.30 -23.62
C MET A 1 13.95 2.92 -23.29
N GLU A 2 13.94 1.98 -24.23
CA GLU A 2 13.49 0.58 -24.03
C GLU A 2 13.97 -0.08 -22.74
N LYS A 3 15.27 -0.09 -22.44
CA LYS A 3 15.80 -0.82 -21.27
C LYS A 3 15.22 -0.36 -19.92
N PHE A 4 14.89 0.93 -19.77
CA PHE A 4 14.30 1.44 -18.53
C PHE A 4 12.82 1.04 -18.41
N ASP A 5 12.08 1.10 -19.51
CA ASP A 5 10.68 0.73 -19.55
C ASP A 5 10.49 -0.79 -19.38
N GLU A 6 11.40 -1.60 -19.94
CA GLU A 6 11.45 -3.05 -19.74
C GLU A 6 11.73 -3.41 -18.28
N TYR A 7 12.69 -2.73 -17.65
CA TYR A 7 12.97 -2.92 -16.23
C TYR A 7 11.76 -2.58 -15.35
N GLN A 8 11.12 -1.42 -15.57
CA GLN A 8 9.91 -1.06 -14.84
C GLN A 8 8.76 -2.05 -15.08
N ARG A 9 8.60 -2.54 -16.32
CA ARG A 9 7.61 -3.56 -16.66
C ARG A 9 7.88 -4.88 -15.93
N HIS A 10 9.13 -5.32 -15.89
CA HIS A 10 9.53 -6.54 -15.17
C HIS A 10 9.21 -6.42 -13.67
N LEU A 11 9.58 -5.29 -13.04
CA LEU A 11 9.27 -5.05 -11.63
C LEU A 11 7.76 -5.02 -11.35
N ARG A 12 6.98 -4.38 -12.24
CA ARG A 12 5.52 -4.37 -12.13
C ARG A 12 4.95 -5.79 -12.20
N TYR A 13 5.45 -6.61 -13.12
CA TYR A 13 5.02 -8.01 -13.22
C TYR A 13 5.40 -8.82 -11.98
N LYS A 14 6.64 -8.70 -11.50
CA LYS A 14 7.14 -9.42 -10.33
C LYS A 14 6.36 -9.10 -9.05
N TYR A 15 6.18 -7.83 -8.73
CA TYR A 15 5.45 -7.48 -7.50
C TYR A 15 3.93 -7.56 -7.68
N GLY A 16 3.43 -7.45 -8.91
CA GLY A 16 2.03 -7.75 -9.23
C GLY A 16 1.70 -9.23 -9.02
N SER A 17 2.58 -10.16 -9.40
CA SER A 17 2.36 -11.58 -9.14
C SER A 17 2.42 -11.92 -7.65
N HIS A 18 3.32 -11.29 -6.89
CA HIS A 18 3.36 -11.40 -5.43
C HIS A 18 2.06 -10.88 -4.80
N ALA A 19 1.58 -9.72 -5.23
CA ALA A 19 0.32 -9.14 -4.75
C ALA A 19 -0.88 -10.03 -5.08
N PHE A 20 -0.89 -10.63 -6.28
CA PHE A 20 -1.92 -11.58 -6.68
C PHE A 20 -1.88 -12.85 -5.81
N ALA A 21 -0.70 -13.42 -5.57
CA ALA A 21 -0.55 -14.57 -4.68
C ALA A 21 -1.02 -14.25 -3.25
N LEU A 22 -0.66 -13.07 -2.73
CA LEU A 22 -1.12 -12.57 -1.44
C LEU A 22 -2.65 -12.43 -1.40
N LEU A 23 -3.24 -11.85 -2.45
CA LEU A 23 -4.69 -11.70 -2.57
C LEU A 23 -5.41 -13.06 -2.56
N THR A 24 -4.94 -14.01 -3.37
CA THR A 24 -5.50 -15.36 -3.44
C THR A 24 -5.40 -16.05 -2.09
N PHE A 25 -4.24 -15.96 -1.43
CA PHE A 25 -4.02 -16.57 -0.13
C PHE A 25 -4.93 -15.99 0.94
N LEU A 26 -5.05 -14.65 1.03
CA LEU A 26 -5.91 -13.99 2.01
C LEU A 26 -7.39 -14.28 1.78
N ASN A 27 -7.85 -14.27 0.53
CA ASN A 27 -9.24 -14.63 0.21
C ASN A 27 -9.53 -16.09 0.55
N PHE A 28 -8.59 -17.00 0.25
CA PHE A 28 -8.72 -18.40 0.62
C PHE A 28 -8.81 -18.56 2.14
N LEU A 29 -7.96 -17.87 2.91
CA LEU A 29 -7.99 -17.88 4.36
C LEU A 29 -9.33 -17.33 4.90
N ASN A 30 -9.79 -16.19 4.38
CA ASN A 30 -11.07 -15.58 4.79
C ASN A 30 -12.25 -16.50 4.49
N TYR A 31 -12.25 -17.13 3.32
CA TYR A 31 -13.24 -18.13 2.95
C TYR A 31 -13.24 -19.33 3.92
N MET A 32 -12.06 -19.86 4.26
CA MET A 32 -11.96 -20.99 5.20
C MET A 32 -12.44 -20.61 6.60
N LEU A 33 -12.06 -19.43 7.10
CA LEU A 33 -12.54 -18.92 8.39
C LEU A 33 -14.06 -18.79 8.41
N SER A 34 -14.62 -18.12 7.39
CA SER A 34 -16.07 -17.95 7.26
C SER A 34 -16.79 -19.29 7.17
N ARG A 35 -16.23 -20.27 6.44
CA ARG A 35 -16.86 -21.58 6.25
C ARG A 35 -16.86 -22.46 7.49
N PHE A 36 -15.82 -22.42 8.32
CA PHE A 36 -15.66 -23.33 9.46
C PHE A 36 -16.08 -22.74 10.80
N THR A 37 -16.07 -21.42 10.95
CA THR A 37 -16.29 -20.76 12.25
C THR A 37 -17.42 -19.75 12.26
N ASP A 38 -18.10 -19.54 11.11
CA ASP A 38 -19.05 -18.44 10.89
C ASP A 38 -18.48 -17.07 11.33
N PHE A 39 -17.15 -16.96 11.32
CA PHE A 39 -16.44 -15.77 11.78
C PHE A 39 -16.58 -14.66 10.76
N GLN A 40 -16.92 -13.48 11.26
CA GLN A 40 -17.07 -12.25 10.50
C GLN A 40 -16.44 -11.12 11.31
N TRP A 41 -15.45 -10.44 10.73
CA TRP A 41 -14.63 -9.43 11.41
C TRP A 41 -14.93 -7.99 11.00
N VAL A 42 -15.73 -7.81 9.94
CA VAL A 42 -16.28 -6.51 9.50
C VAL A 42 -17.80 -6.58 9.50
N GLU A 43 -18.52 -5.46 9.56
CA GLU A 43 -19.98 -5.39 9.51
C GLU A 43 -20.62 -6.12 8.31
N SER A 44 -19.93 -6.17 7.16
CA SER A 44 -20.39 -6.83 5.94
C SER A 44 -19.29 -7.71 5.29
N ARG A 45 -19.70 -8.79 4.61
CA ARG A 45 -18.76 -9.69 3.90
C ARG A 45 -18.14 -9.01 2.68
N GLU A 46 -18.87 -8.10 2.07
CA GLU A 46 -18.43 -7.25 0.98
C GLU A 46 -17.25 -6.38 1.43
N MET A 47 -17.31 -5.81 2.65
CA MET A 47 -16.21 -4.99 3.17
C MET A 47 -14.99 -5.82 3.58
N GLU A 48 -15.16 -7.04 4.08
CA GLU A 48 -14.02 -7.97 4.29
C GLU A 48 -13.26 -8.19 2.98
N PHE A 49 -13.99 -8.45 1.89
CA PHE A 49 -13.40 -8.60 0.57
C PHE A 49 -12.68 -7.32 0.12
N ILE A 50 -13.30 -6.15 0.27
CA ILE A 50 -12.68 -4.87 -0.07
C ILE A 50 -11.38 -4.64 0.72
N LEU A 51 -11.36 -4.93 2.02
CA LEU A 51 -10.16 -4.74 2.84
C LEU A 51 -9.05 -5.72 2.48
N ILE A 52 -9.38 -6.98 2.16
CA ILE A 52 -8.40 -7.96 1.67
C ILE A 52 -7.79 -7.50 0.34
N ASN A 53 -8.62 -6.99 -0.58
CA ASN A 53 -8.12 -6.40 -1.82
C ASN A 53 -7.23 -5.20 -1.57
N PHE A 54 -7.63 -4.33 -0.64
CA PHE A 54 -6.84 -3.17 -0.24
C PHE A 54 -5.45 -3.57 0.28
N ILE A 55 -5.31 -4.63 1.08
CA ILE A 55 -4.01 -5.12 1.55
C ILE A 55 -3.10 -5.50 0.37
N ALA A 56 -3.62 -6.26 -0.59
CA ALA A 56 -2.86 -6.70 -1.76
C ALA A 56 -2.47 -5.53 -2.68
N ILE A 57 -3.40 -4.60 -2.93
CA ILE A 57 -3.15 -3.40 -3.74
C ILE A 57 -2.12 -2.50 -3.05
N SER A 58 -2.25 -2.30 -1.73
CA SER A 58 -1.30 -1.52 -0.94
C SER A 58 0.10 -2.10 -1.02
N TYR A 59 0.25 -3.42 -0.85
CA TYR A 59 1.52 -4.10 -1.05
C TYR A 59 2.10 -3.84 -2.45
N ALA A 60 1.31 -4.01 -3.50
CA ALA A 60 1.76 -3.79 -4.87
C ALA A 60 2.26 -2.35 -5.09
N ILE A 61 1.46 -1.36 -4.69
CA ILE A 61 1.80 0.06 -4.85
C ILE A 61 3.06 0.40 -4.06
N THR A 62 3.15 0.00 -2.78
CA THR A 62 4.33 0.20 -1.94
C THR A 62 5.58 -0.36 -2.61
N MET A 63 5.53 -1.59 -3.12
CA MET A 63 6.67 -2.22 -3.80
C MET A 63 7.01 -1.54 -5.12
N TYR A 64 6.02 -1.13 -5.91
CA TYR A 64 6.26 -0.39 -7.15
C TYR A 64 6.91 0.96 -6.89
N VAL A 65 6.49 1.67 -5.85
CA VAL A 65 7.07 2.97 -5.49
C VAL A 65 8.49 2.78 -4.95
N TYR A 66 8.68 1.84 -4.01
CA TYR A 66 9.97 1.55 -3.41
C TYR A 66 11.03 1.12 -4.44
N HIS A 67 10.65 0.34 -5.45
CA HIS A 67 11.57 -0.07 -6.52
C HIS A 67 11.59 0.87 -7.74
N GLY A 68 10.81 1.95 -7.73
CA GLY A 68 10.81 2.93 -8.83
C GLY A 68 10.13 2.50 -10.10
N ALA A 69 9.22 1.53 -10.02
CA ALA A 69 8.40 1.05 -11.13
C ALA A 69 7.04 1.79 -11.23
N TYR A 70 6.71 2.62 -10.24
CA TYR A 70 5.45 3.36 -10.16
C TYR A 70 5.45 4.63 -11.01
N PHE A 71 6.41 5.54 -10.79
CA PHE A 71 6.48 6.80 -11.52
C PHE A 71 7.21 6.65 -12.86
N LYS A 72 6.69 7.32 -13.91
CA LYS A 72 7.40 7.41 -15.20
C LYS A 72 8.62 8.33 -15.06
N LYS A 73 9.65 8.14 -15.89
CA LYS A 73 10.89 8.93 -15.86
C LYS A 73 10.68 10.45 -15.94
N HIS A 74 9.65 10.90 -16.64
CA HIS A 74 9.32 12.32 -16.85
C HIS A 74 8.50 12.94 -15.71
N GLN A 75 8.07 12.14 -14.73
CA GLN A 75 7.27 12.59 -13.60
C GLN A 75 8.17 12.92 -12.41
N SER A 76 7.89 14.05 -11.74
CA SER A 76 8.54 14.38 -10.47
C SER A 76 7.97 13.50 -9.35
N GLY A 77 8.62 12.36 -9.09
CA GLY A 77 8.21 11.43 -8.04
C GLY A 77 8.11 12.09 -6.66
N MET A 78 8.94 13.11 -6.39
CA MET A 78 8.93 13.87 -5.14
C MET A 78 7.64 14.69 -4.98
N LEU A 79 7.18 15.36 -6.04
CA LEU A 79 5.93 16.13 -6.00
C LEU A 79 4.73 15.24 -5.73
N TYR A 80 4.64 14.10 -6.42
CA TYR A 80 3.57 13.13 -6.22
C TYR A 80 3.63 12.51 -4.81
N ALA A 81 4.82 12.15 -4.32
CA ALA A 81 4.98 11.63 -2.96
C ALA A 81 4.52 12.63 -1.90
N PHE A 82 4.78 13.92 -2.10
CA PHE A 82 4.30 14.96 -1.18
C PHE A 82 2.78 15.12 -1.24
N GLY A 83 2.18 15.09 -2.44
CA GLY A 83 0.73 15.06 -2.59
C GLY A 83 0.10 13.86 -1.87
N PHE A 84 0.65 12.65 -2.09
CA PHE A 84 0.21 11.44 -1.40
C PHE A 84 0.35 11.52 0.11
N LEU A 85 1.40 12.18 0.62
CA LEU A 85 1.57 12.42 2.04
C LEU A 85 0.46 13.31 2.60
N ILE A 86 0.16 14.44 1.94
CA ILE A 86 -0.91 15.35 2.38
C ILE A 86 -2.26 14.62 2.40
N PHE A 87 -2.62 13.97 1.29
CA PHE A 87 -3.85 13.20 1.23
C PHE A 87 -3.87 12.10 2.30
N GLY A 88 -2.78 11.34 2.45
CA GLY A 88 -2.68 10.31 3.48
C GLY A 88 -2.90 10.85 4.89
N LEU A 89 -2.32 12.01 5.23
CA LEU A 89 -2.48 12.64 6.54
C LEU A 89 -3.91 13.14 6.79
N VAL A 90 -4.58 13.71 5.78
CA VAL A 90 -5.99 14.11 5.88
C VAL A 90 -6.88 12.89 6.19
N ASN A 91 -6.67 11.78 5.48
CA ASN A 91 -7.46 10.56 5.72
C ASN A 91 -7.16 9.92 7.10
N VAL A 92 -5.90 9.98 7.57
CA VAL A 92 -5.56 9.55 8.94
C VAL A 92 -6.27 10.40 9.99
N PHE A 93 -6.37 11.71 9.76
CA PHE A 93 -7.09 12.60 10.67
C PHE A 93 -8.57 12.25 10.76
N GLU A 94 -9.21 11.94 9.63
CA GLU A 94 -10.60 11.46 9.62
C GLU A 94 -10.76 10.12 10.34
N LEU A 95 -9.83 9.19 10.18
CA LEU A 95 -9.87 7.88 10.85
C LEU A 95 -9.77 7.98 12.39
N ILE A 96 -8.99 8.92 12.91
CA ILE A 96 -8.79 9.11 14.37
C ILE A 96 -9.87 10.04 14.97
N SER A 97 -10.71 10.63 14.13
CA SER A 97 -11.77 11.54 14.56
C SER A 97 -12.72 10.86 15.54
N PRO A 98 -13.06 11.49 16.68
CA PRO A 98 -14.00 10.93 17.66
C PRO A 98 -15.43 10.78 17.11
N TYR A 99 -15.70 11.36 15.94
CA TYR A 99 -17.00 11.27 15.25
C TYR A 99 -17.11 10.03 14.36
N THR A 100 -16.04 9.26 14.19
CA THR A 100 -16.03 8.04 13.37
C THR A 100 -16.00 6.81 14.27
N GLU A 101 -17.14 6.15 14.41
CA GLU A 101 -17.22 4.88 15.13
C GLU A 101 -16.41 3.83 14.37
N THR A 102 -15.28 3.41 14.94
CA THR A 102 -14.34 2.51 14.26
C THR A 102 -14.66 1.04 14.51
N LEU A 103 -15.18 0.75 15.69
CA LEU A 103 -15.56 -0.58 16.14
C LEU A 103 -16.99 -0.52 16.67
N SER A 104 -17.85 -1.36 16.11
CA SER A 104 -19.22 -1.57 16.57
C SER A 104 -19.40 -3.06 16.84
N GLU A 105 -19.89 -3.41 18.03
CA GLU A 105 -20.14 -4.81 18.45
C GLU A 105 -18.94 -5.77 18.26
N GLY A 106 -17.71 -5.26 18.40
CA GLY A 106 -16.48 -6.06 18.22
C GLY A 106 -16.10 -6.33 16.77
N ARG A 107 -16.81 -5.72 15.81
CA ARG A 107 -16.52 -5.76 14.37
C ARG A 107 -16.03 -4.40 13.90
N LEU A 108 -15.23 -4.40 12.83
CA LEU A 108 -14.85 -3.17 12.16
C LEU A 108 -16.08 -2.59 11.45
N THR A 109 -16.32 -1.28 11.62
CA THR A 109 -17.41 -0.62 10.91
C THR A 109 -17.10 -0.41 9.44
N ASP A 110 -18.13 -0.31 8.60
CA ASP A 110 -17.97 0.00 7.18
C ASP A 110 -17.24 1.34 6.97
N SER A 111 -17.50 2.34 7.83
CA SER A 111 -16.81 3.63 7.81
C SER A 111 -15.30 3.49 8.06
N ALA A 112 -14.92 2.70 9.06
CA ALA A 112 -13.52 2.44 9.33
C ALA A 112 -12.84 1.63 8.23
N ALA A 113 -13.54 0.68 7.61
CA ALA A 113 -13.03 -0.09 6.48
C ALA A 113 -12.71 0.82 5.28
N ILE A 114 -13.64 1.72 4.93
CA ILE A 114 -13.47 2.70 3.85
C ILE A 114 -12.29 3.63 4.16
N ASN A 115 -12.24 4.19 5.36
CA ASN A 115 -11.17 5.12 5.75
C ASN A 115 -9.81 4.43 5.82
N ALA A 116 -9.74 3.18 6.31
CA ALA A 116 -8.52 2.38 6.29
C ALA A 116 -8.01 2.17 4.85
N SER A 117 -8.91 1.98 3.87
CA SER A 117 -8.52 1.79 2.47
C SER A 117 -7.79 3.01 1.86
N GLN A 118 -7.99 4.20 2.43
CA GLN A 118 -7.36 5.44 1.99
C GLN A 118 -5.93 5.60 2.52
N LEU A 119 -5.49 4.76 3.47
CA LEU A 119 -4.11 4.74 3.96
C LEU A 119 -3.08 4.37 2.88
N ILE A 120 -3.55 3.89 1.72
CA ILE A 120 -2.70 3.60 0.56
C ILE A 120 -1.86 4.81 0.13
N TRP A 121 -2.41 6.02 0.24
CA TRP A 121 -1.70 7.26 -0.10
C TRP A 121 -0.53 7.49 0.85
N LEU A 122 -0.75 7.26 2.14
CA LEU A 122 0.30 7.35 3.14
C LEU A 122 1.39 6.31 2.88
N PHE A 123 1.01 5.05 2.65
CA PHE A 123 1.97 3.97 2.34
C PHE A 123 2.80 4.26 1.09
N GLY A 124 2.18 4.80 0.04
CA GLY A 124 2.89 5.24 -1.17
C GLY A 124 3.93 6.32 -0.89
N SER A 125 3.56 7.35 -0.11
CA SER A 125 4.50 8.42 0.25
C SER A 125 5.67 7.91 1.12
N LEU A 126 5.39 7.07 2.12
CA LEU A 126 6.39 6.48 3.01
C LEU A 126 7.35 5.56 2.24
N ALA A 127 6.84 4.78 1.29
CA ALA A 127 7.65 3.94 0.41
C ALA A 127 8.62 4.78 -0.44
N TYR A 128 8.16 5.94 -0.93
CA TYR A 128 9.01 6.84 -1.69
C TYR A 128 10.12 7.45 -0.83
N PHE A 129 9.77 7.99 0.34
CA PHE A 129 10.75 8.61 1.23
C PHE A 129 11.76 7.60 1.76
N SER A 130 11.33 6.40 2.15
CA SER A 130 12.24 5.35 2.59
C SER A 130 13.27 5.00 1.52
N ARG A 131 12.82 4.82 0.27
CA ARG A 131 13.73 4.64 -0.86
C ARG A 131 14.70 5.82 -1.02
N PHE A 132 14.18 7.05 -1.03
CA PHE A 132 15.00 8.26 -1.18
C PHE A 132 16.12 8.34 -0.13
N PHE A 133 15.81 8.03 1.14
CA PHE A 133 16.80 8.01 2.21
C PHE A 133 17.82 6.86 2.05
N VAL A 134 17.37 5.68 1.62
CA VAL A 134 18.25 4.53 1.37
C VAL A 134 19.22 4.81 0.22
N ASP A 135 18.72 5.33 -0.90
CA ASP A 135 19.54 5.70 -2.07
C ASP A 135 20.56 6.78 -1.67
N LYS A 136 20.15 7.84 -0.97
CA LYS A 136 21.06 8.89 -0.46
C LYS A 136 22.15 8.34 0.47
N ARG A 137 21.83 7.33 1.30
CA ARG A 137 22.81 6.67 2.18
C ARG A 137 23.80 5.80 1.41
N ARG A 138 23.37 5.15 0.32
CA ARG A 138 24.25 4.35 -0.54
C ARG A 138 25.25 5.25 -1.26
N ASP A 139 24.78 6.32 -1.89
CA ASP A 139 25.62 7.25 -2.64
C ASP A 139 26.67 7.93 -1.72
N ALA A 140 26.33 8.20 -0.47
CA ALA A 140 27.26 8.74 0.52
C ALA A 140 28.35 7.75 0.95
N LYS A 141 28.10 6.43 0.89
CA LYS A 141 29.10 5.40 1.18
C LYS A 141 30.05 5.17 0.01
N GLU A 142 29.52 5.18 -1.21
CA GLU A 142 30.33 5.03 -2.43
C GLU A 142 31.36 6.15 -2.55
N LYS A 143 30.94 7.41 -2.35
CA LYS A 143 31.87 8.56 -2.36
C LYS A 143 32.99 8.49 -1.32
N LYS A 144 32.73 7.89 -0.14
CA LYS A 144 33.76 7.71 0.91
C LYS A 144 34.75 6.57 0.62
N THR A 145 34.43 5.69 -0.33
CA THR A 145 35.31 4.57 -0.71
C THR A 145 36.22 4.96 -1.88
N GLU A 146 35.87 6.01 -2.61
CA GLU A 146 36.64 6.57 -3.73
C GLU A 146 37.64 7.67 -3.29
N GLU A 147 37.53 8.17 -2.06
CA GLU A 147 38.47 9.10 -1.39
C GLU A 147 39.53 8.35 -0.57
#